data_AF-A0A147B942-F1
#
_entry.id   AF-A0A147B942-F1
#
_cell.length_a   1.000
_cell.length_b   1.000
_cell.length_c   1.000
_cell.angle_alpha   90.00
_cell.angle_beta   90.00
_cell.angle_gamma   90.00
#
_symmetry.space_group_name_H-M   'P 1'
#
loop_
_entity.id
_entity.type
_entity.pdbx_description
1 polymer ?
#
loop_
_entity_poly.entity_id
_entity_poly.type
_entity_poly.pdbx_seq_one_letter_code
_entity_poly.pdbx_strand_id
1 'polypeptide(L)'
;GPTSDAGWGCMLRCGQMVLAQALIRRHLGRGWRWDPENSKSNKEYMDILRMFQDKKKCPYSIHQIAQMGVSEGKAIGEWFGPNTVAQALRKLAVLDNRGSLAVHVAMDNTVIISEIKDVCKRNSTSMAVPSLDEQHKKRPSAATSCFDNPSLWQPLLLFIP
;
A
#
# COMPACT_ATOMS: atom_id res chain seq x y z
N GLY A 1 -21.08 -0.51 -15.89
CA GLY A 1 -20.41 0.62 -15.21
C GLY A 1 -19.75 1.51 -16.24
N PRO A 2 -19.28 2.71 -15.85
CA PRO A 2 -18.62 3.67 -16.75
C PRO A 2 -17.40 3.10 -17.47
N THR A 3 -17.09 3.63 -18.66
CA THR A 3 -15.88 3.31 -19.46
C THR A 3 -14.85 4.46 -19.45
N SER A 4 -15.19 5.59 -18.83
CA SER A 4 -14.31 6.74 -18.61
C SER A 4 -14.54 7.31 -17.22
N ASP A 5 -13.49 7.85 -16.62
CA ASP A 5 -13.53 8.54 -15.33
C ASP A 5 -13.61 10.07 -15.45
N ALA A 6 -13.73 10.59 -16.68
CA ALA A 6 -13.94 12.01 -16.93
C ALA A 6 -15.19 12.53 -16.18
N GLY A 7 -15.02 13.63 -15.44
CA GLY A 7 -16.08 14.28 -14.67
C GLY A 7 -16.24 13.79 -13.22
N TRP A 8 -15.59 12.70 -12.80
CA TRP A 8 -15.74 12.18 -11.42
C TRP A 8 -14.47 11.58 -10.81
N GLY A 9 -13.55 11.07 -11.63
CA GLY A 9 -12.36 10.32 -11.19
C GLY A 9 -11.20 11.16 -10.68
N CYS A 10 -11.28 12.50 -10.70
CA CYS A 10 -10.12 13.36 -10.47
C CYS A 10 -9.43 13.10 -9.11
N MET A 11 -10.17 12.93 -8.02
CA MET A 11 -9.58 12.62 -6.72
C MET A 11 -8.99 11.20 -6.66
N LEU A 12 -9.58 10.24 -7.38
CA LEU A 12 -9.05 8.88 -7.48
C LEU A 12 -7.69 8.92 -8.20
N ARG A 13 -7.57 9.72 -9.27
CA ARG A 13 -6.30 9.96 -9.97
C ARG A 13 -5.28 10.67 -9.08
N CYS A 14 -5.68 11.65 -8.26
CA CYS A 14 -4.80 12.25 -7.26
C CYS A 14 -4.26 11.20 -6.27
N GLY A 15 -5.12 10.31 -5.79
CA GLY A 15 -4.71 9.18 -4.94
C GLY A 15 -3.71 8.25 -5.63
N GLN A 16 -3.95 7.90 -6.91
CA GLN A 16 -3.00 7.12 -7.70
C GLN A 16 -1.63 7.80 -7.78
N MET A 17 -1.58 9.11 -8.03
CA MET A 17 -0.32 9.86 -8.13
C MET A 17 0.45 9.88 -6.81
N VAL A 18 -0.23 10.09 -5.68
CA VAL A 18 0.42 10.07 -4.36
C VAL A 18 1.00 8.69 -4.04
N LEU A 19 0.21 7.63 -4.27
CA LEU A 19 0.68 6.26 -4.04
C LEU A 19 1.81 5.86 -5.00
N ALA A 20 1.70 6.21 -6.29
CA ALA A 20 2.74 5.97 -7.27
C ALA A 20 4.06 6.66 -6.89
N GLN A 21 3.98 7.91 -6.41
CA GLN A 21 5.16 8.62 -5.93
C GLN A 21 5.79 7.96 -4.70
N ALA A 22 4.97 7.42 -3.78
CA ALA A 22 5.47 6.64 -2.64
C ALA A 22 6.21 5.38 -3.11
N LEU A 23 5.66 4.66 -4.09
CA LEU A 23 6.30 3.48 -4.68
C LEU A 23 7.60 3.84 -5.42
N ILE A 24 7.62 4.91 -6.21
CA ILE A 24 8.84 5.41 -6.86
C ILE A 24 9.91 5.71 -5.81
N ARG A 25 9.58 6.45 -4.75
CA ARG A 25 10.54 6.75 -3.68
C ARG A 25 11.04 5.49 -2.99
N ARG A 26 10.18 4.49 -2.82
CA ARG A 26 10.49 3.21 -2.18
C ARG A 26 11.41 2.32 -3.02
N HIS A 27 11.19 2.26 -4.33
CA HIS A 27 11.84 1.29 -5.22
C HIS A 27 12.96 1.88 -6.07
N LEU A 28 12.84 3.15 -6.47
CA LEU A 28 13.79 3.85 -7.33
C LEU A 28 14.55 4.96 -6.58
N GLY A 29 14.03 5.41 -5.44
CA GLY A 29 14.61 6.47 -4.63
C GLY A 29 14.13 7.88 -5.02
N ARG A 30 14.30 8.85 -4.11
CA ARG A 30 13.84 10.24 -4.31
C ARG A 30 14.59 10.99 -5.42
N GLY A 31 15.85 10.60 -5.66
CA GLY A 31 16.70 11.21 -6.68
C GLY A 31 16.38 10.76 -8.11
N TRP A 32 15.61 9.67 -8.27
CA TRP A 32 15.27 9.15 -9.58
C TRP A 32 14.46 10.16 -10.40
N ARG A 33 14.75 10.23 -11.70
CA ARG A 33 14.05 11.06 -12.68
C ARG A 33 13.73 10.19 -13.88
N TRP A 34 12.56 10.43 -14.46
CA TRP A 34 12.17 9.76 -15.68
C TRP A 34 12.98 10.32 -16.86
N ASP A 35 13.39 9.42 -17.73
CA ASP A 35 14.16 9.68 -18.93
C ASP A 35 13.59 8.82 -20.07
N PRO A 36 13.18 9.41 -21.22
CA PRO A 36 12.54 8.68 -22.32
C PRO A 36 13.32 7.48 -22.84
N GLU A 37 14.65 7.53 -22.80
CA GLU A 37 15.53 6.50 -23.37
C GLU A 37 15.74 5.35 -22.37
N ASN A 38 16.12 5.67 -21.13
CA ASN A 38 16.49 4.65 -20.15
C ASN A 38 15.33 4.16 -19.28
N SER A 39 14.29 4.97 -19.04
CA SER A 39 13.23 4.59 -18.10
C SER A 39 12.28 3.53 -18.66
N LYS A 40 12.15 3.42 -19.98
CA LYS A 40 11.27 2.42 -20.62
C LYS A 40 11.78 0.98 -20.45
N SER A 41 13.10 0.81 -20.31
CA SER A 41 13.74 -0.49 -20.06
C SER A 41 13.91 -0.80 -18.57
N ASN A 42 13.72 0.19 -17.68
CA ASN A 42 13.78 0.00 -16.24
C ASN A 42 12.60 -0.88 -15.74
N LYS A 43 12.92 -2.08 -15.26
CA LYS A 43 11.93 -3.09 -14.87
C LYS A 43 11.09 -2.64 -13.68
N GLU A 44 11.71 -2.05 -12.67
CA GLU A 44 11.05 -1.59 -11.45
C GLU A 44 10.05 -0.46 -11.75
N TYR A 45 10.44 0.50 -12.57
CA TYR A 45 9.55 1.57 -13.05
C TYR A 45 8.35 0.99 -13.81
N MET A 46 8.60 0.08 -14.76
CA MET A 46 7.53 -0.52 -15.55
C MET A 46 6.60 -1.38 -14.69
N ASP A 47 7.12 -2.06 -13.67
CA ASP A 47 6.30 -2.79 -12.70
C ASP A 47 5.40 -1.85 -11.90
N ILE A 48 5.93 -0.73 -11.38
CA ILE A 48 5.14 0.28 -10.68
C ILE A 48 4.05 0.82 -11.61
N LEU A 49 4.41 1.24 -12.83
CA LEU A 49 3.48 1.80 -13.80
C LEU A 49 2.33 0.83 -14.14
N ARG A 50 2.63 -0.48 -14.29
CA ARG A 50 1.62 -1.50 -14.55
C ARG A 50 0.56 -1.59 -13.45
N MET A 51 0.91 -1.27 -12.19
CA MET A 51 -0.03 -1.33 -11.07
C MET A 51 -1.20 -0.34 -11.20
N PHE A 52 -1.01 0.75 -11.94
CA PHE A 52 -1.97 1.85 -12.07
C PHE A 52 -2.72 1.88 -13.41
N GLN A 53 -2.42 0.95 -14.33
CA GLN A 53 -3.13 0.88 -15.62
C GLN A 53 -4.64 0.69 -15.40
N ASP A 54 -5.44 1.24 -16.31
CA ASP A 54 -6.90 1.17 -16.26
C ASP A 54 -7.43 -0.20 -16.70
N LYS A 55 -7.00 -1.24 -15.99
CA LYS A 55 -7.42 -2.63 -16.16
C LYS A 55 -7.79 -3.18 -14.79
N LYS A 56 -8.92 -3.89 -14.70
CA LYS A 56 -9.40 -4.49 -13.45
C LYS A 56 -8.38 -5.39 -12.75
N LYS A 57 -7.47 -6.03 -13.49
CA LYS A 57 -6.42 -6.90 -12.95
C LYS A 57 -5.30 -6.12 -12.22
N CYS A 58 -5.19 -4.82 -12.43
CA CYS A 58 -4.15 -3.98 -11.84
C CYS A 58 -4.62 -3.46 -10.46
N PRO A 59 -3.80 -3.63 -9.40
CA PRO A 59 -4.23 -3.46 -8.00
C PRO A 59 -4.65 -2.04 -7.64
N TYR A 60 -4.02 -1.03 -8.25
CA TYR A 60 -4.31 0.38 -7.99
C TYR A 60 -4.95 1.06 -9.21
N SER A 61 -5.63 0.27 -10.06
CA SER A 61 -6.38 0.80 -11.19
C SER A 61 -7.58 1.64 -10.75
N ILE A 62 -8.08 2.51 -11.63
CA ILE A 62 -9.32 3.26 -11.39
C ILE A 62 -10.50 2.35 -11.02
N HIS A 63 -10.53 1.15 -11.59
CA HIS A 63 -11.54 0.13 -11.32
C HIS A 63 -11.50 -0.36 -9.87
N GLN A 64 -10.30 -0.68 -9.37
CA GLN A 64 -10.13 -1.18 -8.01
C GLN A 64 -10.38 -0.08 -6.97
N ILE A 65 -9.93 1.15 -7.23
CA ILE A 65 -10.16 2.29 -6.34
C ILE A 65 -11.65 2.64 -6.26
N ALA A 66 -12.33 2.74 -7.40
CA ALA A 66 -13.77 3.02 -7.43
C ALA A 66 -14.57 1.89 -6.75
N GLN A 67 -14.21 0.64 -7.01
CA GLN A 67 -14.86 -0.51 -6.37
C GLN A 67 -14.62 -0.53 -4.85
N MET A 68 -13.43 -0.15 -4.40
CA MET A 68 -13.12 -0.11 -2.97
C MET A 68 -13.86 1.03 -2.26
N GLY A 69 -14.12 2.14 -2.94
CA GLY A 69 -14.96 3.23 -2.41
C GLY A 69 -16.40 2.83 -2.12
N VAL A 70 -16.92 1.75 -2.73
CA VAL A 70 -18.23 1.19 -2.36
C VAL A 70 -18.25 0.76 -0.89
N SER A 71 -17.12 0.24 -0.38
CA SER A 71 -16.97 -0.10 1.03
C SER A 71 -16.84 1.12 1.97
N GLU A 72 -16.68 2.32 1.39
CA GLU A 72 -16.69 3.63 2.08
C GLU A 72 -18.02 4.36 1.85
N GLY A 73 -19.05 3.68 1.32
CA GLY A 73 -20.37 4.26 1.06
C GLY A 73 -20.43 5.16 -0.18
N LYS A 74 -19.48 5.04 -1.12
CA LYS A 74 -19.48 5.77 -2.40
C LYS A 74 -19.87 4.86 -3.56
N ALA A 75 -20.90 5.22 -4.32
CA ALA A 75 -21.22 4.51 -5.55
C ALA A 75 -20.13 4.74 -6.62
N ILE A 76 -20.01 3.80 -7.54
CA ILE A 76 -19.10 3.95 -8.68
C ILE A 76 -19.58 5.12 -9.55
N GLY A 77 -18.70 6.08 -9.81
CA GLY A 77 -19.04 7.32 -10.52
C GLY A 77 -19.18 8.53 -9.60
N GLU A 78 -19.16 8.36 -8.28
CA GLU A 78 -19.16 9.47 -7.34
C GLU A 78 -17.76 10.06 -7.12
N TRP A 79 -17.74 11.36 -6.81
CA TRP A 79 -16.53 12.05 -6.43
C TRP A 79 -16.10 11.68 -4.99
N PHE A 80 -14.80 11.48 -4.79
CA PHE A 80 -14.21 11.18 -3.48
C PHE A 80 -13.61 12.44 -2.86
N GLY A 81 -13.73 12.58 -1.54
CA GLY A 81 -12.88 13.48 -0.78
C GLY A 81 -11.50 12.88 -0.47
N PRO A 82 -10.54 13.68 0.04
CA PRO A 82 -9.19 13.21 0.39
C PRO A 82 -9.17 12.03 1.38
N ASN A 83 -9.99 12.08 2.43
CA ASN A 83 -10.09 10.97 3.38
C ASN A 83 -10.59 9.69 2.69
N THR A 84 -11.69 9.75 1.92
CA THR A 84 -12.26 8.58 1.25
C THR A 84 -11.26 7.88 0.33
N VAL A 85 -10.50 8.63 -0.47
CA VAL A 85 -9.47 8.01 -1.33
C VAL A 85 -8.33 7.43 -0.50
N ALA A 86 -7.91 8.07 0.60
CA ALA A 86 -6.89 7.54 1.50
C ALA A 86 -7.33 6.22 2.14
N GLN A 87 -8.59 6.12 2.59
CA GLN A 87 -9.16 4.88 3.15
C GLN A 87 -9.22 3.75 2.11
N ALA A 88 -9.66 4.08 0.89
CA ALA A 88 -9.70 3.11 -0.21
C ALA A 88 -8.29 2.58 -0.55
N LEU A 89 -7.28 3.45 -0.64
CA LEU A 89 -5.90 3.06 -0.88
C LEU A 89 -5.32 2.23 0.28
N ARG A 90 -5.66 2.57 1.52
CA ARG A 90 -5.28 1.77 2.70
C ARG A 90 -5.77 0.33 2.58
N LYS A 91 -7.05 0.14 2.25
CA LYS A 91 -7.65 -1.20 2.06
C LYS A 91 -7.00 -1.96 0.89
N LEU A 92 -6.75 -1.27 -0.23
CA LEU A 92 -6.09 -1.88 -1.39
C LEU A 92 -4.65 -2.32 -1.10
N ALA A 93 -3.89 -1.54 -0.33
CA ALA A 93 -2.51 -1.87 0.02
C ALA A 93 -2.40 -3.15 0.87
N VAL A 94 -3.40 -3.47 1.67
CA VAL A 94 -3.47 -4.75 2.42
C VAL A 94 -3.62 -5.94 1.48
N LEU A 95 -4.29 -5.76 0.34
CA LEU A 95 -4.48 -6.80 -0.68
C LEU A 95 -3.27 -6.96 -1.61
N ASP A 96 -2.32 -6.02 -1.59
CA ASP A 96 -1.10 -6.08 -2.40
C ASP A 96 -0.10 -7.07 -1.78
N ASN A 97 -0.07 -8.27 -2.34
CA ASN A 97 0.84 -9.34 -1.92
C ASN A 97 2.33 -9.00 -2.07
N ARG A 98 2.69 -7.92 -2.78
CA ARG A 98 4.08 -7.45 -2.86
C ARG A 98 4.55 -6.81 -1.55
N GLY A 99 3.65 -6.50 -0.61
CA GLY A 99 3.99 -5.95 0.71
C GLY A 99 4.84 -4.68 0.62
N SER A 100 4.57 -3.87 -0.42
CA SER A 100 5.41 -2.78 -0.87
C SER A 100 5.39 -1.60 0.10
N LEU A 101 4.21 -1.31 0.66
CA LEU A 101 3.96 -0.20 1.58
C LEU A 101 2.97 -0.59 2.67
N ALA A 102 3.23 -0.14 3.89
CA ALA A 102 2.26 -0.01 4.95
C ALA A 102 1.52 1.32 4.74
N VAL A 103 0.19 1.33 4.79
CA VAL A 103 -0.59 2.56 4.63
C VAL A 103 -1.35 2.84 5.92
N HIS A 104 -1.20 4.04 6.46
CA HIS A 104 -1.93 4.49 7.64
C HIS A 104 -2.62 5.83 7.36
N VAL A 105 -3.83 5.98 7.86
CA VAL A 105 -4.62 7.22 7.75
C VAL A 105 -4.89 7.69 9.17
N ALA A 106 -4.20 8.76 9.58
CA ALA A 106 -4.36 9.37 10.89
C ALA A 106 -5.65 10.20 10.92
N MET A 107 -6.50 9.97 11.91
CA MET A 107 -7.76 10.70 12.10
C MET A 107 -7.60 11.74 13.21
N ASP A 108 -8.56 12.67 13.30
CA ASP A 108 -8.65 13.66 14.40
C ASP A 108 -7.37 14.51 14.58
N ASN A 109 -6.67 14.79 13.47
CA ASN A 109 -5.41 15.54 13.44
C ASN A 109 -4.32 14.98 14.38
N THR A 110 -4.39 13.70 14.73
CA THR A 110 -3.53 13.07 15.74
C THR A 110 -2.84 11.84 15.18
N VAL A 111 -1.50 11.80 15.26
CA VAL A 111 -0.72 10.63 14.85
C VAL A 111 -0.33 9.82 16.08
N ILE A 112 -0.89 8.63 16.21
CA ILE A 112 -0.64 7.73 17.34
C ILE A 112 0.56 6.83 17.01
N ILE A 113 1.69 7.09 17.67
CA ILE A 113 2.98 6.44 17.35
C ILE A 113 2.93 4.91 17.55
N SER A 114 2.18 4.41 18.53
CA SER A 114 2.01 2.97 18.74
C SER A 114 1.33 2.31 17.55
N GLU A 115 0.28 2.90 17.00
CA GLU A 115 -0.43 2.38 15.82
C GLU A 115 0.47 2.35 14.59
N ILE A 116 1.29 3.40 14.39
CA ILE A 116 2.28 3.41 13.31
C ILE A 116 3.26 2.26 13.44
N LYS A 117 3.77 2.01 14.67
CA LYS A 117 4.69 0.90 14.92
C LYS A 117 4.02 -0.44 14.63
N ASP A 118 2.76 -0.62 15.00
CA ASP A 118 2.04 -1.88 14.82
C ASP A 118 1.77 -2.16 13.34
N VAL A 119 1.38 -1.14 12.57
CA VAL A 119 1.15 -1.28 11.12
C VAL A 119 2.45 -1.54 10.36
N CYS A 120 3.58 -0.98 10.79
CA CYS A 120 4.85 -1.12 10.07
C CYS A 120 5.69 -2.33 10.46
N LYS A 121 5.43 -2.95 11.62
CA LYS A 121 6.13 -4.18 12.00
C LYS A 121 5.58 -5.35 11.17
N ARG A 122 6.41 -5.96 10.32
CA ARG A 122 6.02 -7.22 9.68
C ARG A 122 5.86 -8.30 10.74
N ASN A 123 4.67 -8.87 10.86
CA ASN A 123 4.52 -10.14 11.57
C ASN A 123 5.30 -11.18 10.78
N SER A 124 6.32 -11.79 11.40
CA SER A 124 7.08 -12.92 10.86
C SER A 124 6.24 -14.20 10.74
N THR A 125 4.97 -14.10 10.35
CA THR A 125 4.14 -15.25 9.97
C THR A 125 4.26 -15.42 8.47
N SER A 126 5.44 -15.83 8.03
CA SER A 126 5.52 -16.74 6.89
C SER A 126 4.65 -17.94 7.24
N MET A 127 3.76 -18.34 6.33
CA MET A 127 2.94 -19.53 6.47
C MET A 127 3.83 -20.76 6.69
N ALA A 128 4.12 -21.10 7.94
CA ALA A 128 4.49 -22.44 8.31
C ALA A 128 3.18 -23.22 8.36
N VAL A 129 2.92 -23.98 7.30
CA VAL A 129 1.96 -25.09 7.35
C VAL A 129 2.37 -25.95 8.56
N PRO A 130 1.50 -26.21 9.54
CA PRO A 130 1.87 -27.10 10.63
C PRO A 130 1.93 -28.51 10.06
N SER A 131 3.13 -28.99 9.75
CA SER A 131 3.38 -30.42 9.67
C SER A 131 3.21 -30.97 11.08
N LEU A 132 2.21 -31.84 11.25
CA LEU A 132 2.09 -32.69 12.42
C LEU A 132 3.32 -33.59 12.45
N ASP A 133 4.23 -33.35 13.38
CA ASP A 133 5.03 -34.40 14.04
C ASP A 133 5.75 -33.85 15.28
N GLU A 134 5.97 -34.76 16.21
CA GLU A 134 6.03 -34.59 17.66
C GLU A 134 7.30 -33.94 18.26
N GLN A 135 7.02 -33.28 19.40
CA GLN A 135 7.78 -33.28 20.67
C GLN A 135 9.32 -33.20 20.66
N HIS A 136 9.85 -32.03 21.04
CA HIS A 136 10.85 -31.95 22.12
C HIS A 136 10.98 -30.53 22.73
N LYS A 137 10.93 -30.47 24.07
CA LYS A 137 11.04 -29.28 24.93
C LYS A 137 12.34 -28.49 24.71
N LYS A 138 12.24 -27.16 24.51
CA LYS A 138 13.21 -26.18 25.04
C LYS A 138 12.49 -24.87 25.43
N ARG A 139 12.79 -24.38 26.64
CA ARG A 139 12.32 -23.10 27.21
C ARG A 139 12.69 -21.93 26.28
N PRO A 140 11.84 -20.90 26.08
CA PRO A 140 12.30 -19.68 25.44
C PRO A 140 13.16 -18.88 26.42
N SER A 141 14.46 -18.87 26.14
CA SER A 141 15.41 -17.89 26.68
C SER A 141 15.04 -16.49 26.22
N ALA A 142 15.10 -15.55 27.16
CA ALA A 142 14.96 -14.09 27.06
C ALA A 142 14.69 -13.53 25.65
N ALA A 143 13.51 -12.92 25.48
CA ALA A 143 13.18 -12.10 24.33
C ALA A 143 14.16 -10.91 24.24
N THR A 144 15.21 -11.05 23.43
CA THR A 144 15.98 -9.92 22.94
C THR A 144 15.01 -9.02 22.20
N SER A 145 14.79 -7.83 22.74
CA SER A 145 13.78 -6.91 22.29
C SER A 145 14.01 -6.55 20.82
N CYS A 146 13.02 -6.81 19.97
CA CYS A 146 13.05 -6.61 18.52
C CYS A 146 13.11 -5.14 18.06
N PHE A 147 13.43 -4.21 18.95
CA PHE A 147 13.33 -2.77 18.70
C PHE A 147 14.37 -2.23 17.69
N ASP A 148 15.46 -2.97 17.42
CA ASP A 148 16.63 -2.40 16.72
C ASP A 148 16.99 -3.04 15.37
N ASN A 149 16.11 -3.84 14.76
CA ASN A 149 16.39 -4.42 13.44
C ASN A 149 15.61 -3.68 12.32
N PRO A 150 16.21 -2.69 11.63
CA PRO A 150 15.54 -1.90 10.58
C PRO A 150 15.06 -2.74 9.37
N SER A 151 15.52 -3.99 9.26
CA SER A 151 15.08 -4.95 8.24
C SER A 151 13.62 -5.41 8.41
N LEU A 152 13.01 -5.23 9.59
CA LEU A 152 11.64 -5.64 9.89
C LEU A 152 10.59 -4.53 9.67
N TRP A 153 11.02 -3.30 9.35
CA TRP A 153 10.12 -2.17 9.16
C TRP A 153 9.59 -2.12 7.72
N GLN A 154 8.27 -2.26 7.56
CA GLN A 154 7.59 -2.03 6.31
C GLN A 154 7.50 -0.53 6.03
N PRO A 155 7.92 -0.05 4.85
CA PRO A 155 7.91 1.37 4.54
C PRO A 155 6.49 1.96 4.56
N LEU A 156 6.35 3.11 5.21
CA LEU A 156 5.07 3.73 5.53
C LEU A 156 4.68 4.82 4.53
N LEU A 157 3.43 4.78 4.08
CA LEU A 157 2.69 5.90 3.52
C LEU A 157 1.68 6.38 4.54
N LEU A 158 1.89 7.59 5.07
CA LEU A 158 1.05 8.22 6.08
C LEU A 158 0.17 9.30 5.43
N PHE A 159 -1.14 9.17 5.56
CA PHE A 159 -2.12 10.20 5.23
C PHE A 159 -2.61 10.90 6.50
N ILE A 160 -2.76 12.23 6.43
CA ILE A 160 -3.35 13.07 7.48
C ILE A 160 -4.38 13.95 6.76
N PRO A 161 -5.64 13.50 6.65
CA PRO A 161 -6.71 14.23 5.99
C PRO A 161 -7.09 15.54 6.70
#